data_AF-A0A6V2S4F6-F1
#
_entry.id   AF-A0A6V2S4F6-F1
#
_cell.length_a   1.000
_cell.length_b   1.000
_cell.length_c   1.000
_cell.angle_alpha   90.00
_cell.angle_beta   90.00
_cell.angle_gamma   90.00
#
_symmetry.space_group_name_H-M   'P 1'
#
loop_
_entity.id
_entity.type
_entity.pdbx_description
1 polymer ?
#
loop_
_entity_poly.entity_id
_entity_poly.type
_entity_poly.pdbx_seq_one_letter_code
_entity_poly.pdbx_strand_id
1 'polypeptide(L)'
;LRQPSHDCALLRRRPLRPLMKFGRVLQLRAIPEWRESYIGYKRFKRLLKRLPTAQSSGSFSPTASLSLREPSELEAPLLSGPYAEVEALFFAALDDDLRRVNEVSVAETESIETSVALATGGEALLSQEEVAALYCRLAKLRSFMSLNATAVKKILKKFDKNMAGTGREPQLPSVMKRLEAEPFSVCRRRADGMAVELERAMPPDKVPRLRQLAQDALKRAGGGRESRPNVLPLALSLAAGLVVALAPLEAFEQADRPEAQRCLGVLVATVGLWLSEAVPFFATALLVPVLAVASGAVPPKLVHKTGELEQAPDIAKRVLNSMFNAVILLVLSSLVAARVVARCQLELRLAAALQERLGKQPRLFLLAVMMLGLLLSAAISNVTAPVLLLAVVQPLLQELPSDSRFSRALLLGLAFSCNLGGMITPIASPQNAIALVALQQVVGADVSFGRWSSVAGPVALVGTLGVWLLLLLLLRPDDCAVLPRVACGATPLTRTKKFSLGAVAVAVLLWGTLSWPPLKQTFGDPAVVGVGLMAAAFGSGFLNKDACGSGRKLLYSCETMSRPLTFVGRLQLAPVALAHAHRRRQRARPRGARLRLAQDDGQVRLPAARR
;
A
#
# COMPACT_ATOMS: atom_id res chain seq x y z
N LEU A 1 -7.33 10.77 -59.79
CA LEU A 1 -8.75 11.17 -59.74
C LEU A 1 -9.62 9.98 -59.34
N ARG A 2 -9.99 9.87 -58.06
CA ARG A 2 -11.32 9.46 -57.54
C ARG A 2 -11.22 9.17 -56.03
N GLN A 3 -12.33 9.52 -55.36
CA GLN A 3 -12.55 9.77 -53.94
C GLN A 3 -12.41 8.53 -53.03
N PRO A 4 -12.50 8.75 -51.70
CA PRO A 4 -13.42 7.96 -50.89
C PRO A 4 -14.47 8.82 -50.14
N SER A 5 -15.72 8.45 -50.39
CA SER A 5 -16.90 8.35 -49.53
C SER A 5 -16.94 9.04 -48.15
N HIS A 6 -17.91 9.97 -48.06
CA HIS A 6 -18.84 10.24 -46.96
C HIS A 6 -18.76 9.33 -45.72
N ASP A 7 -18.25 9.90 -44.61
CA ASP A 7 -18.65 9.56 -43.24
C ASP A 7 -18.34 10.72 -42.27
N CYS A 8 -18.66 11.95 -42.70
CA CYS A 8 -18.36 13.19 -41.99
C CYS A 8 -19.63 13.87 -41.47
N ALA A 9 -20.50 13.12 -40.77
CA ALA A 9 -21.69 13.70 -40.15
C ALA A 9 -22.22 12.80 -39.03
N LEU A 10 -21.58 12.78 -37.85
CA LEU A 10 -22.22 12.43 -36.56
C LEU A 10 -21.28 12.60 -35.33
N LEU A 11 -20.52 13.70 -35.25
CA LEU A 11 -19.95 14.14 -33.97
C LEU A 11 -20.82 15.25 -33.38
N ARG A 12 -21.94 14.83 -32.78
CA ARG A 12 -22.75 15.67 -31.88
C ARG A 12 -21.81 16.38 -30.90
N ARG A 13 -21.88 17.72 -30.91
CA ARG A 13 -21.24 18.64 -29.96
C ARG A 13 -21.45 18.14 -28.53
N ARG A 14 -20.44 17.49 -27.94
CA ARG A 14 -20.36 17.33 -26.48
C ARG A 14 -20.21 18.73 -25.89
N PRO A 15 -20.96 19.10 -24.84
CA PRO A 15 -20.72 20.37 -24.16
C PRO A 15 -19.26 20.40 -23.69
N LEU A 16 -18.55 21.46 -24.06
CA LEU A 16 -17.16 21.71 -23.64
C LEU A 16 -17.11 21.59 -22.12
N ARG A 17 -16.45 20.54 -21.61
CA ARG A 17 -16.16 20.43 -20.17
C ARG A 17 -15.46 21.72 -19.75
N PRO A 18 -15.85 22.36 -18.62
CA PRO A 18 -15.18 23.56 -18.16
C PRO A 18 -13.67 23.31 -18.07
N LEU A 19 -12.89 24.15 -18.73
CA LEU A 19 -11.44 23.99 -18.86
C LEU A 19 -10.84 23.90 -17.45
N MET A 20 -10.40 22.70 -17.04
CA MET A 20 -9.95 22.46 -15.69
C MET A 20 -8.74 23.36 -15.37
N LYS A 21 -8.78 24.07 -14.24
CA LYS A 21 -7.66 24.90 -13.76
C LYS A 21 -6.39 24.03 -13.67
N PHE A 22 -5.27 24.48 -14.24
CA PHE A 22 -4.04 23.67 -14.34
C PHE A 22 -3.53 23.13 -12.99
N GLY A 23 -3.69 23.87 -11.89
CA GLY A 23 -3.33 23.38 -10.56
C GLY A 23 -4.09 22.10 -10.16
N ARG A 24 -5.36 21.95 -10.59
CA ARG A 24 -6.15 20.73 -10.39
C ARG A 24 -5.70 19.62 -11.34
N VAL A 25 -5.30 19.97 -12.56
CA VAL A 25 -4.74 19.02 -13.53
C VAL A 25 -3.42 18.42 -13.03
N LEU A 26 -2.53 19.25 -12.48
CA LEU A 26 -1.26 18.81 -11.89
C LEU A 26 -1.52 17.87 -10.70
N GLN A 27 -2.45 18.22 -9.81
CA GLN A 27 -2.78 17.36 -8.66
C GLN A 27 -3.41 16.02 -9.06
N LEU A 28 -4.29 16.02 -10.06
CA LEU A 28 -4.93 14.79 -10.51
C LEU A 28 -3.91 13.90 -11.21
N ARG A 29 -3.15 14.45 -12.18
CA ARG A 29 -2.20 13.68 -12.99
C ARG A 29 -0.85 13.42 -12.30
N ALA A 30 -0.65 13.91 -11.08
CA ALA A 30 0.58 13.68 -10.32
C ALA A 30 0.68 12.20 -9.94
N ILE A 31 1.84 11.61 -10.27
CA ILE A 31 2.18 10.24 -9.91
C ILE A 31 2.44 10.20 -8.39
N PRO A 32 1.81 9.29 -7.63
CA PRO A 32 1.93 9.25 -6.17
C PRO A 32 3.37 9.09 -5.67
N GLU A 33 4.16 8.27 -6.37
CA GLU A 33 5.56 7.94 -6.04
C GLU A 33 6.46 9.19 -6.05
N TRP A 34 6.19 10.15 -6.94
CA TRP A 34 7.00 11.37 -7.12
C TRP A 34 6.26 12.64 -6.72
N ARG A 35 5.21 12.53 -5.90
CA ARG A 35 4.30 13.64 -5.58
C ARG A 35 5.00 14.86 -4.97
N GLU A 36 6.03 14.63 -4.17
CA GLU A 36 6.82 15.66 -3.47
C GLU A 36 7.83 16.37 -4.40
N SER A 37 8.19 15.73 -5.52
CA SER A 37 9.12 16.24 -6.52
C SER A 37 8.40 17.01 -7.64
N TYR A 38 7.08 17.16 -7.59
CA TYR A 38 6.37 18.07 -8.49
C TYR A 38 6.50 19.51 -8.02
N ILE A 39 6.57 20.43 -8.99
CA ILE A 39 6.64 21.87 -8.73
C ILE A 39 5.45 22.34 -7.91
N GLY A 40 5.72 23.12 -6.86
CA GLY A 40 4.77 23.66 -5.90
C GLY A 40 3.84 24.73 -6.49
N TYR A 41 3.06 24.44 -7.53
CA TYR A 41 2.27 25.42 -8.30
C TYR A 41 1.33 26.28 -7.44
N LYS A 42 0.81 25.74 -6.32
CA LYS A 42 0.01 26.50 -5.34
C LYS A 42 0.86 27.43 -4.47
N ARG A 43 2.08 27.03 -4.07
CA ARG A 43 3.05 27.86 -3.32
C ARG A 43 3.42 29.10 -4.13
N PHE A 44 3.82 28.92 -5.38
CA PHE A 44 4.14 30.05 -6.26
C PHE A 44 2.96 30.97 -6.52
N LYS A 45 1.75 30.43 -6.69
CA LYS A 45 0.54 31.26 -6.79
C LYS A 45 0.27 32.10 -5.54
N ARG A 46 0.63 31.62 -4.35
CA ARG A 46 0.50 32.37 -3.10
C ARG A 46 1.57 33.46 -3.00
N LEU A 47 2.82 33.14 -3.37
CA LEU A 47 3.92 34.13 -3.44
C LEU A 47 3.57 35.28 -4.40
N LEU A 48 3.07 34.95 -5.58
CA LEU A 48 2.65 35.94 -6.59
C LEU A 48 1.47 36.83 -6.18
N LYS A 49 0.67 36.41 -5.18
CA LYS A 49 -0.43 37.22 -4.63
C LYS A 49 0.03 38.24 -3.59
N ARG A 50 1.27 38.09 -3.08
CA ARG A 50 1.86 38.98 -2.07
C ARG A 50 2.57 40.19 -2.68
N LEU A 51 2.75 40.21 -4.01
CA LEU A 51 3.27 41.38 -4.71
C LEU A 51 2.30 42.55 -4.51
N PRO A 52 2.78 43.74 -4.10
CA PRO A 52 1.93 44.92 -4.01
C PRO A 52 1.35 45.20 -5.40
N THR A 53 0.02 45.24 -5.50
CA THR A 53 -0.63 45.79 -6.70
C THR A 53 -0.12 47.23 -6.83
N ALA A 54 0.23 47.69 -8.03
CA ALA A 54 0.95 48.94 -8.30
C ALA A 54 0.24 50.26 -7.87
N GLN A 55 -0.66 50.24 -6.88
CA GLN A 55 -1.49 51.36 -6.45
C GLN A 55 -1.45 51.69 -4.94
N SER A 56 -0.61 51.05 -4.11
CA SER A 56 -0.50 51.42 -2.68
C SER A 56 0.92 51.86 -2.31
N SER A 57 1.20 53.14 -2.52
CA SER A 57 2.32 53.87 -1.94
C SER A 57 2.05 54.15 -0.45
N GLY A 58 2.87 53.63 0.44
CA GLY A 58 2.87 53.95 1.87
C GLY A 58 4.16 53.45 2.52
N SER A 59 4.84 54.34 3.26
CA SER A 59 6.19 54.22 3.84
C SER A 59 6.38 53.05 4.81
N PHE A 60 7.61 52.53 4.97
CA PHE A 60 8.09 51.98 6.26
C PHE A 60 9.62 51.77 6.32
N SER A 61 10.18 51.85 7.54
CA SER A 61 11.61 51.93 7.92
C SER A 61 12.26 50.54 8.21
N PRO A 62 13.59 50.33 8.04
CA PRO A 62 14.22 49.00 8.11
C PRO A 62 15.01 48.75 9.41
N THR A 63 14.93 47.54 9.97
CA THR A 63 16.06 46.85 10.64
C THR A 63 15.67 45.44 11.12
N ALA A 64 16.31 44.39 10.57
CA ALA A 64 16.81 43.21 11.29
C ALA A 64 17.36 42.16 10.29
N SER A 65 18.50 41.59 10.63
CA SER A 65 19.37 40.73 9.82
C SER A 65 18.90 39.27 9.68
N LEU A 66 19.21 38.68 8.52
CA LEU A 66 18.86 37.32 8.09
C LEU A 66 19.74 36.23 8.72
N SER A 67 19.11 35.17 9.25
CA SER A 67 19.74 33.84 9.39
C SER A 67 18.75 32.74 8.98
N LEU A 68 19.25 31.76 8.22
CA LEU A 68 18.49 30.73 7.49
C LEU A 68 18.24 29.47 8.33
N ARG A 69 16.97 29.07 8.50
CA ARG A 69 16.54 27.67 8.74
C ARG A 69 15.02 27.49 8.47
N GLU A 70 14.65 26.49 7.68
CA GLU A 70 13.25 26.05 7.42
C GLU A 70 12.72 25.07 8.50
N PRO A 71 11.44 24.64 8.51
CA PRO A 71 10.19 25.38 8.40
C PRO A 71 9.14 24.91 9.45
N SER A 72 8.49 25.82 10.17
CA SER A 72 7.25 25.52 10.90
C SER A 72 6.32 26.72 10.87
N GLU A 73 5.03 26.47 10.66
CA GLU A 73 3.98 27.48 10.55
C GLU A 73 4.03 28.48 11.71
N LEU A 74 4.36 29.73 11.41
CA LEU A 74 3.67 30.98 11.78
C LEU A 74 4.66 32.14 11.53
N GLU A 75 4.15 33.22 10.92
CA GLU A 75 4.80 34.53 10.81
C GLU A 75 6.15 34.57 10.07
N ALA A 76 6.11 34.43 8.74
CA ALA A 76 7.18 34.97 7.91
C ALA A 76 7.11 36.52 7.96
N PRO A 77 8.20 37.23 8.29
CA PRO A 77 8.19 38.68 8.43
C PRO A 77 7.75 39.35 7.12
N LEU A 78 7.01 40.47 7.25
CA LEU A 78 6.66 41.34 6.13
C LEU A 78 7.96 41.88 5.53
N LEU A 79 8.35 41.29 4.39
CA LEU A 79 9.57 41.61 3.65
C LEU A 79 9.52 43.05 3.14
N SER A 80 10.53 43.83 3.50
CA SER A 80 10.70 45.24 3.18
C SER A 80 11.56 45.42 1.92
N GLY A 81 10.95 45.20 0.74
CA GLY A 81 11.52 45.61 -0.56
C GLY A 81 10.51 45.43 -1.73
N PRO A 82 10.33 46.39 -2.66
CA PRO A 82 9.07 46.47 -3.41
C PRO A 82 8.81 45.34 -4.43
N TYR A 83 9.85 44.71 -4.99
CA TYR A 83 9.69 43.64 -6.00
C TYR A 83 10.86 42.64 -6.03
N ALA A 84 12.08 43.08 -5.70
CA ALA A 84 13.30 42.27 -5.81
C ALA A 84 13.37 41.10 -4.80
N GLU A 85 12.82 41.26 -3.60
CA GLU A 85 12.89 40.23 -2.55
C GLU A 85 11.91 39.07 -2.80
N VAL A 86 10.70 39.39 -3.27
CA VAL A 86 9.71 38.38 -3.70
C VAL A 86 10.21 37.62 -4.93
N GLU A 87 10.91 38.31 -5.82
CA GLU A 87 11.56 37.69 -6.98
C GLU A 87 12.72 36.76 -6.55
N ALA A 88 13.60 37.20 -5.66
CA ALA A 88 14.69 36.37 -5.13
C ALA A 88 14.14 35.10 -4.46
N LEU A 89 13.09 35.23 -3.64
CA LEU A 89 12.41 34.09 -3.02
C LEU A 89 11.69 33.19 -4.04
N PHE A 90 11.11 33.76 -5.08
CA PHE A 90 10.46 33.01 -6.15
C PHE A 90 11.48 32.17 -6.92
N PHE A 91 12.61 32.75 -7.31
CA PHE A 91 13.65 32.03 -8.05
C PHE A 91 14.44 31.07 -7.18
N ALA A 92 14.71 31.38 -5.91
CA ALA A 92 15.31 30.44 -4.96
C ALA A 92 14.40 29.21 -4.77
N ALA A 93 13.09 29.42 -4.55
CA ALA A 93 12.14 28.33 -4.45
C ALA A 93 11.98 27.54 -5.76
N LEU A 94 12.10 28.21 -6.92
CA LEU A 94 12.08 27.55 -8.23
C LEU A 94 13.31 26.68 -8.45
N ASP A 95 14.50 27.18 -8.10
CA ASP A 95 15.75 26.44 -8.22
C ASP A 95 15.74 25.21 -7.28
N ASP A 96 15.19 25.33 -6.06
CA ASP A 96 15.03 24.17 -5.16
C ASP A 96 14.01 23.14 -5.69
N ASP A 97 12.88 23.59 -6.25
CA ASP A 97 11.91 22.72 -6.90
C ASP A 97 12.53 22.02 -8.13
N LEU A 98 13.34 22.73 -8.92
CA LEU A 98 14.05 22.20 -10.09
C LEU A 98 15.12 21.17 -9.71
N ARG A 99 15.88 21.40 -8.62
CA ARG A 99 16.82 20.40 -8.08
C ARG A 99 16.11 19.08 -7.77
N ARG A 100 14.98 19.12 -7.07
CA ARG A 100 14.20 17.91 -6.75
C ARG A 100 13.63 17.21 -7.99
N VAL A 101 13.21 17.98 -9.00
CA VAL A 101 12.79 17.44 -10.30
C VAL A 101 13.95 16.76 -11.02
N ASN A 102 15.13 17.38 -11.02
CA ASN A 102 16.34 16.86 -11.67
C ASN A 102 16.83 15.57 -11.00
N GLU A 103 16.91 15.53 -9.67
CA GLU A 103 17.34 14.33 -8.91
C GLU A 103 16.51 13.10 -9.29
N VAL A 104 15.17 13.22 -9.27
CA VAL A 104 14.28 12.11 -9.65
C VAL A 104 14.39 11.79 -11.14
N SER A 105 14.49 12.80 -12.00
CA SER A 105 14.56 12.59 -13.44
C SER A 105 15.83 11.86 -13.85
N VAL A 106 16.99 12.21 -13.27
CA VAL A 106 18.28 11.56 -13.55
C VAL A 106 18.29 10.13 -13.02
N ALA A 107 17.99 9.94 -11.74
CA ALA A 107 18.03 8.62 -11.10
C ALA A 107 17.11 7.59 -11.79
N GLU A 108 15.88 7.99 -12.14
CA GLU A 108 14.95 7.10 -12.84
C GLU A 108 15.36 6.88 -14.30
N THR A 109 15.95 7.87 -14.97
CA THR A 109 16.42 7.70 -16.36
C THR A 109 17.57 6.71 -16.41
N GLU A 110 18.58 6.83 -15.55
CA GLU A 110 19.72 5.89 -15.49
C GLU A 110 19.29 4.46 -15.15
N SER A 111 18.35 4.32 -14.22
CA SER A 111 17.76 3.02 -13.85
C SER A 111 17.03 2.37 -15.03
N ILE A 112 16.23 3.13 -15.77
CA ILE A 112 15.51 2.63 -16.94
C ILE A 112 16.48 2.34 -18.08
N GLU A 113 17.46 3.21 -18.34
CA GLU A 113 18.47 3.07 -19.39
C GLU A 113 19.27 1.77 -19.23
N THR A 114 19.71 1.47 -18.00
CA THR A 114 20.35 0.18 -17.68
C THR A 114 19.43 -1.00 -18.01
N SER A 115 18.15 -0.89 -17.68
CA SER A 115 17.17 -1.95 -17.90
C SER A 115 16.80 -2.11 -19.39
N VAL A 116 16.79 -1.02 -20.16
CA VAL A 116 16.57 -1.03 -21.61
C VAL A 116 17.77 -1.65 -22.32
N ALA A 117 19.00 -1.28 -21.93
CA ALA A 117 20.22 -1.85 -22.50
C ALA A 117 20.30 -3.37 -22.28
N LEU A 118 19.88 -3.86 -21.11
CA LEU A 118 19.75 -5.29 -20.83
C LEU A 118 18.66 -5.96 -21.68
N ALA A 119 17.57 -5.24 -21.98
CA ALA A 119 16.48 -5.72 -22.82
C ALA A 119 16.84 -5.85 -24.31
N THR A 120 17.69 -4.95 -24.81
CA THR A 120 18.04 -4.86 -26.23
C THR A 120 19.40 -5.49 -26.58
N GLY A 121 20.24 -5.77 -25.57
CA GLY A 121 21.63 -6.24 -25.69
C GLY A 121 21.86 -7.73 -26.00
N GLY A 122 20.84 -8.52 -26.34
CA GLY A 122 21.03 -9.79 -27.06
C GLY A 122 21.21 -11.10 -26.26
N GLU A 123 21.35 -11.09 -24.92
CA GLU A 123 21.48 -12.34 -24.14
C GLU A 123 20.34 -12.61 -23.15
N ALA A 124 19.54 -11.60 -22.78
CA ALA A 124 18.40 -11.76 -21.88
C ALA A 124 17.06 -11.56 -22.63
N LEU A 125 16.36 -12.67 -22.92
CA LEU A 125 14.97 -12.65 -23.38
C LEU A 125 14.05 -12.21 -22.23
N LEU A 126 13.96 -10.90 -22.00
CA LEU A 126 12.92 -10.37 -21.10
C LEU A 126 11.55 -10.81 -21.63
N SER A 127 10.71 -11.25 -20.70
CA SER A 127 9.33 -11.60 -20.98
C SER A 127 8.56 -10.40 -21.51
N GLN A 128 7.50 -10.65 -22.29
CA GLN A 128 6.63 -9.58 -22.79
C GLN A 128 6.00 -8.74 -21.68
N GLU A 129 5.88 -9.29 -20.48
CA GLU A 129 5.35 -8.59 -19.30
C GLU A 129 6.38 -7.62 -18.71
N GLU A 130 7.66 -7.98 -18.69
CA GLU A 130 8.74 -7.12 -18.21
C GLU A 130 8.96 -5.92 -19.14
N VAL A 131 8.93 -6.13 -20.46
CA VAL A 131 8.98 -5.03 -21.44
C VAL A 131 7.77 -4.11 -21.28
N ALA A 132 6.58 -4.66 -21.01
CA ALA A 132 5.38 -3.87 -20.74
C ALA A 132 5.48 -3.06 -19.44
N ALA A 133 6.04 -3.64 -18.38
CA ALA A 133 6.28 -2.95 -17.11
C ALA A 133 7.31 -1.81 -17.27
N LEU A 134 8.41 -2.07 -17.98
CA LEU A 134 9.45 -1.10 -18.28
C LEU A 134 8.89 0.08 -19.10
N TYR A 135 8.12 -0.21 -20.15
CA TYR A 135 7.48 0.81 -20.97
C TYR A 135 6.44 1.63 -20.17
N CYS A 136 5.71 1.02 -19.25
CA CYS A 136 4.81 1.75 -18.34
C CYS A 136 5.57 2.68 -17.39
N ARG A 137 6.71 2.25 -16.85
CA ARG A 137 7.58 3.07 -15.98
C ARG A 137 8.18 4.25 -16.75
N LEU A 138 8.59 4.02 -17.99
CA LEU A 138 9.05 5.06 -18.90
C LEU A 138 7.95 6.08 -19.24
N ALA A 139 6.72 5.62 -19.50
CA ALA A 139 5.57 6.49 -19.74
C ALA A 139 5.22 7.37 -18.54
N LYS A 140 5.30 6.81 -17.32
CA LYS A 140 5.20 7.57 -16.05
C LYS A 140 6.24 8.69 -16.01
N LEU A 141 7.53 8.36 -16.23
CA LEU A 141 8.64 9.32 -16.18
C LEU A 141 8.48 10.46 -17.20
N ARG A 142 8.13 10.12 -18.44
CA ARG A 142 7.85 11.11 -19.50
C ARG A 142 6.69 12.06 -19.11
N SER A 143 5.63 11.52 -18.52
CA SER A 143 4.52 12.32 -18.02
C SER A 143 4.95 13.24 -16.86
N PHE A 144 5.79 12.77 -15.94
CA PHE A 144 6.34 13.59 -14.85
C PHE A 144 7.12 14.79 -15.39
N MET A 145 8.09 14.56 -16.28
CA MET A 145 8.92 15.63 -16.86
C MET A 145 8.07 16.62 -17.68
N SER A 146 7.10 16.13 -18.45
CA SER A 146 6.20 16.98 -19.25
C SER A 146 5.29 17.87 -18.39
N LEU A 147 4.73 17.31 -17.30
CA LEU A 147 3.88 18.05 -16.38
C LEU A 147 4.67 19.14 -15.63
N ASN A 148 5.89 18.84 -15.18
CA ASN A 148 6.75 19.82 -14.52
C ASN A 148 7.20 20.93 -15.48
N ALA A 149 7.65 20.61 -16.70
CA ALA A 149 7.97 21.63 -17.71
C ALA A 149 6.78 22.57 -18.00
N THR A 150 5.58 22.00 -18.10
CA THR A 150 4.35 22.77 -18.28
C THR A 150 4.03 23.64 -17.07
N ALA A 151 4.32 23.17 -15.85
CA ALA A 151 4.12 23.92 -14.62
C ALA A 151 5.06 25.12 -14.52
N VAL A 152 6.36 24.95 -14.82
CA VAL A 152 7.35 26.04 -14.91
C VAL A 152 6.87 27.10 -15.90
N LYS A 153 6.56 26.71 -17.14
CA LYS A 153 6.11 27.64 -18.17
C LYS A 153 4.86 28.43 -17.76
N LYS A 154 3.89 27.75 -17.12
CA LYS A 154 2.65 28.40 -16.65
C LYS A 154 2.84 29.31 -15.45
N ILE A 155 3.81 29.02 -14.57
CA ILE A 155 4.08 29.87 -13.42
C ILE A 155 4.92 31.08 -13.82
N LEU A 156 5.90 30.91 -14.70
CA LEU A 156 6.70 32.01 -15.27
C LEU A 156 5.84 32.97 -16.09
N LYS A 157 4.95 32.47 -16.96
CA LYS A 157 3.98 33.32 -17.67
C LYS A 157 3.08 34.12 -16.71
N LYS A 158 2.82 33.57 -15.52
CA LYS A 158 2.03 34.23 -14.48
C LYS A 158 2.85 35.25 -13.69
N PHE A 159 4.14 34.98 -13.49
CA PHE A 159 5.11 35.90 -12.93
C PHE A 159 5.25 37.13 -13.84
N ASP A 160 5.58 36.94 -15.12
CA ASP A 160 5.71 38.04 -16.10
C ASP A 160 4.44 38.87 -16.20
N LYS A 161 3.26 38.23 -16.20
CA LYS A 161 1.97 38.96 -16.22
C LYS A 161 1.77 39.83 -14.98
N ASN A 162 2.24 39.40 -13.81
CA ASN A 162 2.13 40.17 -12.58
C ASN A 162 3.19 41.28 -12.49
N MET A 163 4.29 41.16 -13.24
CA MET A 163 5.35 42.17 -13.36
C MET A 163 5.14 43.12 -14.55
N ALA A 164 4.12 42.88 -15.38
CA ALA A 164 3.76 43.72 -16.51
C ALA A 164 3.27 45.09 -16.02
N GLY A 165 4.18 46.06 -15.95
CA GLY A 165 3.94 47.40 -15.41
C GLY A 165 5.12 47.96 -14.61
N THR A 166 6.09 47.14 -14.21
CA THR A 166 7.27 47.57 -13.44
C THR A 166 8.47 47.95 -14.31
N GLY A 167 8.29 48.12 -15.62
CA GLY A 167 9.37 48.44 -16.57
C GLY A 167 10.42 47.35 -16.78
N ARG A 168 10.19 46.12 -16.29
CA ARG A 168 11.16 45.01 -16.39
C ARG A 168 10.92 44.13 -17.61
N GLU A 169 12.03 43.61 -18.15
CA GLU A 169 11.99 42.64 -19.24
C GLU A 169 11.38 41.30 -18.79
N PRO A 170 10.59 40.64 -19.66
CA PRO A 170 9.99 39.34 -19.36
C PRO A 170 11.07 38.29 -19.11
N GLN A 171 10.97 37.56 -18.00
CA GLN A 171 11.95 36.53 -17.61
C GLN A 171 11.64 35.16 -18.23
N LEU A 172 10.46 34.97 -18.81
CA LEU A 172 10.09 33.70 -19.45
C LEU A 172 11.09 33.25 -20.53
N PRO A 173 11.58 34.08 -21.47
CA PRO A 173 12.53 33.63 -22.49
C PRO A 173 13.89 33.22 -21.93
N SER A 174 14.44 33.98 -20.98
CA SER A 174 15.75 33.71 -20.36
C SER A 174 15.71 32.41 -19.54
N VAL A 175 14.67 32.25 -18.72
CA VAL A 175 14.51 31.07 -17.86
C VAL A 175 14.14 29.84 -18.68
N MET A 176 13.36 29.97 -19.77
CA MET A 176 13.09 28.84 -20.67
C MET A 176 14.36 28.36 -21.38
N LYS A 177 15.27 29.27 -21.75
CA LYS A 177 16.59 28.91 -22.29
C LYS A 177 17.45 28.18 -21.26
N ARG A 178 17.45 28.64 -20.00
CA ARG A 178 18.10 27.92 -18.88
C ARG A 178 17.48 26.53 -18.68
N LEU A 179 16.15 26.44 -18.74
CA LEU A 179 15.40 25.20 -18.56
C LEU A 179 15.76 24.15 -19.62
N GLU A 180 16.02 24.55 -20.86
CA GLU A 180 16.46 23.63 -21.93
C GLU A 180 17.84 23.00 -21.66
N ALA A 181 18.69 23.69 -20.88
CA ALA A 181 20.00 23.21 -20.45
C ALA A 181 19.94 22.35 -19.16
N GLU A 182 18.82 22.36 -18.44
CA GLU A 182 18.68 21.59 -17.20
C GLU A 182 18.70 20.06 -17.45
N PRO A 183 19.22 19.26 -16.50
CA PRO A 183 19.33 17.80 -16.61
C PRO A 183 18.02 17.09 -16.98
N PHE A 184 16.87 17.51 -16.42
CA PHE A 184 15.58 16.86 -16.73
C PHE A 184 15.16 17.02 -18.20
N SER A 185 15.61 18.06 -18.90
CA SER A 185 15.34 18.30 -20.32
C SER A 185 16.13 17.34 -21.22
N VAL A 186 17.39 17.08 -20.84
CA VAL A 186 18.24 16.07 -21.47
C VAL A 186 17.67 14.67 -21.23
N CYS A 187 17.31 14.36 -19.98
CA CYS A 187 16.69 13.09 -19.60
C CYS A 187 15.38 12.84 -20.37
N ARG A 188 14.58 13.87 -20.63
CA ARG A 188 13.37 13.75 -21.44
C ARG A 188 13.65 13.32 -22.87
N ARG A 189 14.68 13.90 -23.52
CA ARG A 189 15.08 13.47 -24.88
C ARG A 189 15.56 12.02 -24.88
N ARG A 190 16.34 11.61 -23.87
CA ARG A 190 16.76 10.20 -23.71
C ARG A 190 15.58 9.27 -23.51
N ALA A 191 14.62 9.64 -22.65
CA ALA A 191 13.41 8.87 -22.41
C ALA A 191 12.50 8.74 -23.64
N ASP A 192 12.44 9.76 -24.48
CA ASP A 192 11.76 9.70 -25.78
C ASP A 192 12.47 8.71 -26.72
N GLY A 193 13.81 8.69 -26.74
CA GLY A 193 14.62 7.72 -27.50
C GLY A 193 14.43 6.27 -27.03
N MET A 194 14.54 6.01 -25.74
CA MET A 194 14.32 4.68 -25.14
C MET A 194 12.92 4.12 -25.45
N ALA A 195 11.91 4.99 -25.53
CA ALA A 195 10.55 4.55 -25.85
C ALA A 195 10.45 4.05 -27.30
N VAL A 196 11.15 4.70 -28.23
CA VAL A 196 11.23 4.27 -29.63
C VAL A 196 12.02 2.97 -29.75
N GLU A 197 13.09 2.82 -28.98
CA GLU A 197 13.91 1.61 -28.93
C GLU A 197 13.09 0.39 -28.45
N LEU A 198 12.34 0.55 -27.35
CA LEU A 198 11.44 -0.49 -26.84
C LEU A 198 10.29 -0.83 -27.79
N GLU A 199 9.77 0.15 -28.53
CA GLU A 199 8.75 -0.10 -29.55
C GLU A 199 9.31 -0.86 -30.75
N ARG A 200 10.58 -0.61 -31.14
CA ARG A 200 11.27 -1.34 -32.22
C ARG A 200 11.65 -2.76 -31.82
N ALA A 201 11.94 -3.00 -30.54
CA ALA A 201 12.23 -4.33 -30.01
C ALA A 201 11.00 -5.24 -29.94
N MET A 202 9.79 -4.69 -30.10
CA MET A 202 8.52 -5.43 -30.01
C MET A 202 7.90 -5.70 -31.38
N PRO A 203 7.16 -6.82 -31.54
CA PRO A 203 6.39 -7.07 -32.76
C PRO A 203 5.40 -5.93 -33.02
N PRO A 204 5.25 -5.47 -34.29
CA PRO A 204 4.44 -4.29 -34.63
C PRO A 204 2.97 -4.44 -34.19
N ASP A 205 2.43 -5.66 -34.19
CA ASP A 205 1.06 -5.97 -33.78
C ASP A 205 0.79 -5.73 -32.28
N LYS A 206 1.85 -5.73 -31.45
CA LYS A 206 1.74 -5.60 -29.98
C LYS A 206 1.99 -4.19 -29.47
N VAL A 207 2.57 -3.30 -30.29
CA VAL A 207 2.85 -1.90 -29.93
C VAL A 207 1.58 -1.12 -29.55
N PRO A 208 0.42 -1.26 -30.23
CA PRO A 208 -0.82 -0.58 -29.81
C PRO A 208 -1.28 -0.99 -28.40
N ARG A 209 -1.16 -2.29 -28.08
CA ARG A 209 -1.51 -2.83 -26.75
C ARG A 209 -0.57 -2.30 -25.67
N LEU A 210 0.72 -2.20 -25.96
CA LEU A 210 1.74 -1.64 -25.08
C LEU A 210 1.44 -0.16 -24.74
N ARG A 211 1.12 0.64 -25.77
CA ARG A 211 0.69 2.05 -25.62
C ARG A 211 -0.59 2.17 -24.81
N GLN A 212 -1.56 1.28 -25.02
CA GLN A 212 -2.79 1.25 -24.24
C GLN A 212 -2.53 0.92 -22.76
N LEU A 213 -1.69 -0.07 -22.47
CA LEU A 213 -1.29 -0.43 -21.11
C LEU A 213 -0.61 0.74 -20.40
N ALA A 214 0.29 1.46 -21.08
CA ALA A 214 0.93 2.65 -20.54
C ALA A 214 -0.06 3.78 -20.26
N GLN A 215 -1.02 4.04 -21.16
CA GLN A 215 -2.07 5.02 -20.93
C GLN A 215 -2.96 4.64 -19.75
N ASP A 216 -3.29 3.35 -19.59
CA ASP A 216 -4.08 2.88 -18.47
C ASP A 216 -3.29 2.92 -17.16
N ALA A 217 -2.00 2.62 -17.18
CA ALA A 217 -1.10 2.81 -16.04
C ALA A 217 -1.02 4.29 -15.63
N LEU A 218 -0.94 5.22 -16.59
CA LEU A 218 -0.99 6.66 -16.33
C LEU A 218 -2.34 7.12 -15.78
N LYS A 219 -3.47 6.56 -16.26
CA LYS A 219 -4.80 6.86 -15.69
C LYS A 219 -4.94 6.31 -14.27
N ARG A 220 -4.36 5.14 -13.98
CA ARG A 220 -4.32 4.53 -12.64
C ARG A 220 -3.42 5.32 -11.69
N ALA A 221 -2.29 5.84 -12.17
CA ALA A 221 -1.36 6.63 -11.39
C ALA A 221 -1.85 8.07 -11.18
N GLY A 222 -2.23 8.75 -12.26
CA GLY A 222 -2.79 10.11 -12.31
C GLY A 222 -4.27 10.18 -11.95
N GLY A 223 -4.69 9.28 -11.07
CA GLY A 223 -6.06 9.05 -10.71
C GLY A 223 -6.07 8.24 -9.43
N GLY A 224 -5.82 8.94 -8.31
CA GLY A 224 -6.76 8.74 -7.23
C GLY A 224 -8.13 9.04 -7.82
N ARG A 225 -8.80 8.01 -8.39
CA ARG A 225 -10.26 8.00 -8.39
C ARG A 225 -10.56 8.34 -6.94
N GLU A 226 -11.10 9.53 -6.70
CA GLU A 226 -12.00 9.69 -5.57
C GLU A 226 -12.90 8.48 -5.72
N SER A 227 -12.66 7.47 -4.88
CA SER A 227 -13.42 6.25 -4.89
C SER A 227 -14.80 6.77 -4.56
N ARG A 228 -15.66 6.93 -5.59
CA ARG A 228 -17.04 7.33 -5.34
C ARG A 228 -17.53 6.25 -4.40
N PRO A 229 -17.92 6.59 -3.16
CA PRO A 229 -18.37 5.57 -2.24
C PRO A 229 -19.45 4.78 -2.97
N ASN A 230 -19.37 3.46 -2.91
CA ASN A 230 -20.40 2.62 -3.49
C ASN A 230 -21.66 2.86 -2.65
N VAL A 231 -22.44 3.87 -3.03
CA VAL A 231 -23.60 4.36 -2.28
C VAL A 231 -24.68 3.31 -2.19
N LEU A 232 -24.77 2.43 -3.19
CA LEU A 232 -25.74 1.35 -3.22
C LEU A 232 -25.52 0.31 -2.08
N PRO A 233 -24.34 -0.35 -1.95
CA PRO A 233 -24.11 -1.28 -0.84
C PRO A 233 -24.09 -0.60 0.53
N LEU A 234 -23.67 0.67 0.61
CA LEU A 234 -23.80 1.47 1.83
C LEU A 234 -25.28 1.63 2.24
N ALA A 235 -26.12 2.10 1.33
CA ALA A 235 -27.55 2.30 1.58
C ALA A 235 -28.26 0.96 1.88
N LEU A 236 -27.94 -0.10 1.14
CA LEU A 236 -28.50 -1.44 1.36
C LEU A 236 -28.15 -1.98 2.75
N SER A 237 -26.89 -1.84 3.19
CA SER A 237 -26.46 -2.34 4.50
C SER A 237 -27.13 -1.57 5.64
N LEU A 238 -27.21 -0.24 5.54
CA LEU A 238 -27.88 0.60 6.52
C LEU A 238 -29.40 0.37 6.54
N ALA A 239 -30.02 0.22 5.37
CA ALA A 239 -31.45 -0.09 5.26
C ALA A 239 -31.77 -1.47 5.84
N ALA A 240 -30.95 -2.48 5.55
CA ALA A 240 -31.12 -3.82 6.13
C ALA A 240 -31.03 -3.79 7.66
N GLY A 241 -30.05 -3.07 8.23
CA GLY A 241 -29.97 -2.90 9.68
C GLY A 241 -31.14 -2.13 10.28
N LEU A 242 -31.62 -1.08 9.60
CA LEU A 242 -32.78 -0.30 10.05
C LEU A 242 -34.07 -1.12 10.02
N VAL A 243 -34.28 -1.92 8.97
CA VAL A 243 -35.41 -2.84 8.87
C VAL A 243 -35.39 -3.84 10.02
N VAL A 244 -34.24 -4.46 10.30
CA VAL A 244 -34.12 -5.41 11.42
C VAL A 244 -34.33 -4.73 12.77
N ALA A 245 -33.89 -3.48 12.95
CA ALA A 245 -34.07 -2.73 14.19
C ALA A 245 -35.52 -2.30 14.46
N LEU A 246 -36.36 -2.18 13.42
CA LEU A 246 -37.73 -1.65 13.52
C LEU A 246 -38.83 -2.68 13.23
N ALA A 247 -38.52 -3.82 12.60
CA ALA A 247 -39.50 -4.84 12.26
C ALA A 247 -40.10 -5.49 13.52
N PRO A 248 -41.39 -5.84 13.57
CA PRO A 248 -41.95 -6.61 14.68
C PRO A 248 -41.47 -8.06 14.60
N LEU A 249 -40.32 -8.35 15.21
CA LEU A 249 -39.76 -9.70 15.26
C LEU A 249 -40.28 -10.39 16.51
N GLU A 250 -41.16 -11.39 16.32
CA GLU A 250 -41.85 -12.13 17.39
C GLU A 250 -40.91 -12.59 18.52
N ALA A 251 -39.69 -13.02 18.18
CA ALA A 251 -38.69 -13.48 19.15
C ALA A 251 -38.24 -12.41 20.17
N PHE A 252 -38.28 -11.13 19.80
CA PHE A 252 -37.89 -10.01 20.68
C PHE A 252 -39.10 -9.33 21.31
N GLU A 253 -40.23 -9.34 20.62
CA GLU A 253 -41.51 -8.81 21.12
C GLU A 253 -42.05 -9.64 22.29
N GLN A 254 -41.98 -10.98 22.19
CA GLN A 254 -42.38 -11.88 23.28
C GLN A 254 -41.46 -11.77 24.52
N ALA A 255 -40.22 -11.32 24.34
CA ALA A 255 -39.24 -11.21 25.41
C ALA A 255 -39.17 -9.80 26.04
N ASP A 256 -39.92 -8.82 25.51
CA ASP A 256 -39.87 -7.39 25.89
C ASP A 256 -38.44 -6.81 25.94
N ARG A 257 -37.65 -7.07 24.87
CA ARG A 257 -36.25 -6.60 24.76
C ARG A 257 -35.99 -5.79 23.49
N PRO A 258 -36.54 -4.58 23.37
CA PRO A 258 -36.37 -3.75 22.18
C PRO A 258 -34.89 -3.38 21.92
N GLU A 259 -34.07 -3.22 22.95
CA GLU A 259 -32.65 -2.88 22.82
C GLU A 259 -31.85 -4.00 22.15
N ALA A 260 -32.17 -5.26 22.47
CA ALA A 260 -31.51 -6.42 21.89
C ALA A 260 -31.77 -6.52 20.38
N GLN A 261 -32.99 -6.23 19.96
CA GLN A 261 -33.35 -6.19 18.55
C GLN A 261 -32.64 -5.05 17.79
N ARG A 262 -32.58 -3.86 18.39
CA ARG A 262 -31.85 -2.73 17.81
C ARG A 262 -30.34 -3.02 17.71
N CYS A 263 -29.78 -3.72 18.69
CA CYS A 263 -28.40 -4.22 18.65
C CYS A 263 -28.17 -5.20 17.48
N LEU A 264 -29.11 -6.12 17.23
CA LEU A 264 -29.08 -6.99 16.06
C LEU A 264 -29.12 -6.20 14.75
N GLY A 265 -29.93 -5.15 14.66
CA GLY A 265 -29.96 -4.25 13.50
C GLY A 265 -28.62 -3.55 13.25
N VAL A 266 -27.97 -3.05 14.31
CA VAL A 266 -26.61 -2.48 14.23
C VAL A 266 -25.59 -3.52 13.77
N LEU A 267 -25.69 -4.77 14.27
CA LEU A 267 -24.83 -5.87 13.84
C LEU A 267 -24.99 -6.18 12.34
N VAL A 268 -26.22 -6.29 11.84
CA VAL A 268 -26.51 -6.55 10.42
C VAL A 268 -25.97 -5.42 9.54
N ALA A 269 -26.18 -4.16 9.92
CA ALA A 269 -25.62 -3.02 9.19
C ALA A 269 -24.08 -3.07 9.15
N THR A 270 -23.45 -3.34 10.29
CA THR A 270 -21.98 -3.37 10.43
C THR A 270 -21.36 -4.50 9.60
N VAL A 271 -21.93 -5.70 9.68
CA VAL A 271 -21.48 -6.87 8.90
C VAL A 271 -21.69 -6.63 7.40
N GLY A 272 -22.84 -6.07 7.00
CA GLY A 272 -23.08 -5.70 5.60
C GLY A 272 -22.06 -4.70 5.06
N LEU A 273 -21.69 -3.69 5.86
CA LEU A 273 -20.68 -2.71 5.49
C LEU A 273 -19.26 -3.30 5.38
N TRP A 274 -18.90 -4.25 6.25
CA TRP A 274 -17.61 -4.95 6.14
C TRP A 274 -17.56 -5.94 4.97
N LEU A 275 -18.61 -6.71 4.74
CA LEU A 275 -18.67 -7.66 3.61
C LEU A 275 -18.69 -6.96 2.25
N SER A 276 -19.41 -5.84 2.15
CA SER A 276 -19.50 -5.07 0.91
C SER A 276 -18.30 -4.15 0.66
N GLU A 277 -17.47 -3.94 1.68
CA GLU A 277 -16.38 -2.94 1.69
C GLU A 277 -16.82 -1.56 1.14
N ALA A 278 -18.10 -1.21 1.33
CA ALA A 278 -18.66 0.05 0.84
C ALA A 278 -17.99 1.26 1.49
N VAL A 279 -17.56 1.07 2.74
CA VAL A 279 -16.82 2.00 3.58
C VAL A 279 -15.58 1.25 4.11
N PRO A 280 -14.40 1.89 4.19
CA PRO A 280 -13.22 1.24 4.76
C PRO A 280 -13.48 0.71 6.17
N PHE A 281 -12.88 -0.44 6.52
CA PHE A 281 -13.10 -1.14 7.79
C PHE A 281 -13.01 -0.23 9.03
N PHE A 282 -12.02 0.68 9.08
CA PHE A 282 -11.85 1.60 10.21
C PHE A 282 -13.01 2.61 10.31
N ALA A 283 -13.53 3.10 9.18
CA ALA A 283 -14.61 4.06 9.16
C ALA A 283 -15.94 3.40 9.52
N THR A 284 -16.15 2.14 9.11
CA THR A 284 -17.26 1.32 9.60
C THR A 284 -17.18 1.12 11.12
N ALA A 285 -15.99 0.83 11.67
CA ALA A 285 -15.81 0.68 13.12
C ALA A 285 -16.10 1.98 13.89
N LEU A 286 -15.73 3.15 13.35
CA LEU A 286 -16.08 4.47 13.93
C LEU A 286 -17.57 4.81 13.80
N LEU A 287 -18.28 4.19 12.84
CA LEU A 287 -19.71 4.36 12.66
C LEU A 287 -20.52 3.54 13.68
N VAL A 288 -19.99 2.43 14.20
CA VAL A 288 -20.68 1.55 15.17
C VAL A 288 -21.16 2.31 16.41
N PRO A 289 -20.34 3.12 17.12
CA PRO A 289 -20.81 3.93 18.25
C PRO A 289 -21.98 4.85 17.90
N VAL A 290 -21.92 5.48 16.71
CA VAL A 290 -22.98 6.38 16.23
C VAL A 290 -24.28 5.61 16.03
N LEU A 291 -24.22 4.47 15.34
CA LEU A 291 -25.38 3.61 15.11
C LEU A 291 -25.93 3.05 16.43
N ALA A 292 -25.08 2.62 17.35
CA ALA A 292 -25.47 2.06 18.63
C ALA A 292 -26.20 3.08 19.53
N VAL A 293 -25.70 4.31 19.60
CA VAL A 293 -26.33 5.39 20.38
C VAL A 293 -27.59 5.92 19.67
N ALA A 294 -27.52 6.18 18.37
CA ALA A 294 -28.65 6.75 17.61
C ALA A 294 -29.85 5.80 17.51
N SER A 295 -29.60 4.49 17.45
CA SER A 295 -30.66 3.49 17.49
C SER A 295 -31.14 3.17 18.91
N GLY A 296 -30.47 3.64 19.97
CA GLY A 296 -30.82 3.22 21.34
C GLY A 296 -30.67 1.70 21.53
N ALA A 297 -29.64 1.10 20.92
CA ALA A 297 -29.32 -0.32 21.04
C ALA A 297 -28.59 -0.67 22.33
N VAL A 298 -28.10 0.34 23.07
CA VAL A 298 -27.37 0.16 24.32
C VAL A 298 -28.33 0.35 25.49
N PRO A 299 -28.52 -0.65 26.37
CA PRO A 299 -29.43 -0.52 27.50
C PRO A 299 -28.95 0.57 28.49
N PRO A 300 -29.85 1.43 28.99
CA PRO A 300 -29.53 2.39 30.03
C PRO A 300 -29.19 1.66 31.33
N LYS A 301 -28.12 2.07 32.01
CA LYS A 301 -27.82 1.59 33.37
C LYS A 301 -28.32 2.58 34.41
N LEU A 302 -28.53 2.10 35.63
CA LEU A 302 -28.78 2.95 36.80
C LEU A 302 -27.54 3.75 37.16
N VAL A 303 -27.66 5.07 37.25
CA VAL A 303 -26.59 5.96 37.67
C VAL A 303 -26.43 5.84 39.19
N HIS A 304 -25.30 5.27 39.64
CA HIS A 304 -25.04 4.99 41.06
C HIS A 304 -25.15 6.20 42.00
N LYS A 305 -25.04 7.44 41.50
CA LYS A 305 -25.10 8.66 42.32
C LYS A 305 -26.49 9.27 42.45
N THR A 306 -27.39 9.04 41.50
CA THR A 306 -28.71 9.68 41.45
C THR A 306 -29.86 8.69 41.48
N GLY A 307 -29.62 7.39 41.23
CA GLY A 307 -30.69 6.38 41.13
C GLY A 307 -31.54 6.52 39.86
N GLU A 308 -31.20 7.43 38.96
CA GLU A 308 -31.89 7.65 37.68
C GLU A 308 -31.30 6.76 36.58
N LEU A 309 -32.10 6.48 35.55
CA LEU A 309 -31.64 5.81 34.33
C LEU A 309 -30.72 6.76 33.56
N GLU A 310 -29.60 6.23 33.06
CA GLU A 310 -28.67 6.97 32.20
C GLU A 310 -29.39 7.60 31.00
N GLN A 311 -29.12 8.89 30.78
CA GLN A 311 -29.61 9.61 29.61
C GLN A 311 -28.66 9.42 28.41
N ALA A 312 -29.14 9.74 27.21
CA ALA A 312 -28.37 9.68 25.96
C ALA A 312 -26.92 10.26 26.02
N PRO A 313 -26.65 11.43 26.64
CA PRO A 313 -25.29 11.95 26.74
C PRO A 313 -24.36 11.07 27.58
N ASP A 314 -24.86 10.42 28.64
CA ASP A 314 -24.03 9.55 29.50
C ASP A 314 -23.80 8.18 28.86
N ILE A 315 -24.80 7.66 28.15
CA ILE A 315 -24.64 6.48 27.29
C ILE A 315 -23.58 6.73 26.22
N ALA A 316 -23.60 7.89 25.56
CA ALA A 316 -22.61 8.25 24.55
C ALA A 316 -21.19 8.31 25.12
N LYS A 317 -21.00 8.95 26.29
CA LYS A 317 -19.70 8.97 26.99
C LYS A 317 -19.22 7.57 27.33
N ARG A 318 -20.11 6.69 27.84
CA ARG A 318 -19.77 5.31 28.18
C ARG A 318 -19.34 4.51 26.96
N VAL A 319 -20.06 4.62 25.85
CA VAL A 319 -19.73 3.94 24.59
C VAL A 319 -18.39 4.46 24.04
N LEU A 320 -18.15 5.78 24.09
CA LEU A 320 -16.87 6.34 23.66
C LEU A 320 -15.71 5.89 24.55
N ASN A 321 -15.91 5.82 25.86
CA ASN A 321 -14.88 5.35 26.79
C ASN A 321 -14.54 3.87 26.59
N SER A 322 -15.49 3.03 26.20
CA SER A 322 -15.21 1.61 25.90
C SER A 322 -14.39 1.41 24.63
N MET A 323 -14.34 2.41 23.74
CA MET A 323 -13.46 2.38 22.56
C MET A 323 -11.98 2.49 22.92
N PHE A 324 -11.63 2.91 24.14
CA PHE A 324 -10.24 3.06 24.57
C PHE A 324 -9.93 2.09 25.72
N ASN A 325 -9.50 0.88 25.36
CA ASN A 325 -9.11 -0.16 26.30
C ASN A 325 -7.58 -0.36 26.33
N ALA A 326 -7.04 -0.86 27.44
CA ALA A 326 -5.62 -1.21 27.63
C ALA A 326 -5.07 -2.08 26.49
N VAL A 327 -5.88 -2.98 25.94
CA VAL A 327 -5.49 -3.81 24.78
C VAL A 327 -5.14 -2.97 23.55
N ILE A 328 -5.81 -1.83 23.31
CA ILE A 328 -5.50 -0.93 22.19
C ILE A 328 -4.15 -0.24 22.42
N LEU A 329 -3.89 0.23 23.65
CA LEU A 329 -2.59 0.78 24.03
C LEU A 329 -1.46 -0.23 23.86
N LEU A 330 -1.71 -1.49 24.24
CA LEU A 330 -0.78 -2.59 24.04
C LEU A 330 -0.49 -2.82 22.54
N VAL A 331 -1.52 -2.85 21.69
CA VAL A 331 -1.34 -2.97 20.23
C VAL A 331 -0.59 -1.77 19.63
N LEU A 332 -0.87 -0.54 20.08
CA LEU A 332 -0.12 0.65 19.63
C LEU A 332 1.37 0.55 19.99
N SER A 333 1.69 0.06 21.20
CA SER A 333 3.07 -0.13 21.63
C SER A 333 3.80 -1.22 20.84
N SER A 334 3.12 -2.29 20.44
CA SER A 334 3.72 -3.35 19.61
C SER A 334 4.01 -2.86 18.20
N LEU A 335 3.18 -1.99 17.62
CA LEU A 335 3.47 -1.33 16.33
C LEU A 335 4.72 -0.45 16.39
N VAL A 336 4.96 0.21 17.54
CA VAL A 336 6.20 0.97 17.77
C VAL A 336 7.39 0.02 17.90
N ALA A 337 7.27 -1.06 18.67
CA ALA A 337 8.30 -2.09 18.82
C ALA A 337 8.70 -2.70 17.46
N ALA A 338 7.70 -3.10 16.67
CA ALA A 338 7.83 -3.58 15.29
C ALA A 338 8.67 -2.63 14.43
N ARG A 339 8.41 -1.33 14.54
CA ARG A 339 9.13 -0.31 13.77
C ARG A 339 10.57 -0.11 14.24
N VAL A 340 10.83 -0.26 15.54
CA VAL A 340 12.19 -0.25 16.08
C VAL A 340 13.00 -1.41 15.51
N VAL A 341 12.44 -2.63 15.53
CA VAL A 341 13.10 -3.83 15.01
C VAL A 341 13.38 -3.69 13.51
N ALA A 342 12.40 -3.25 12.72
CA ALA A 342 12.56 -3.05 11.28
C ALA A 342 13.64 -2.00 10.92
N ARG A 343 13.83 -0.96 11.74
CA ARG A 343 14.91 0.04 11.54
C ARG A 343 16.31 -0.50 11.87
N CYS A 344 16.37 -1.54 12.70
CA CYS A 344 17.63 -2.19 13.07
C CYS A 344 18.10 -3.20 12.02
N GLN A 345 17.26 -3.59 11.05
CA GLN A 345 17.58 -4.55 9.99
C GLN A 345 18.14 -5.87 10.55
N LEU A 346 17.60 -6.32 11.69
CA LEU A 346 18.06 -7.54 12.35
C LEU A 346 17.73 -8.78 11.52
N GLU A 347 16.58 -8.73 10.83
CA GLU A 347 16.06 -9.75 9.92
C GLU A 347 17.03 -10.07 8.77
N LEU A 348 17.64 -9.05 8.17
CA LEU A 348 18.62 -9.20 7.08
C LEU A 348 19.87 -9.92 7.57
N ARG A 349 20.36 -9.55 8.75
CA ARG A 349 21.57 -10.16 9.35
C ARG A 349 21.33 -11.60 9.74
N LEU A 350 20.18 -11.87 10.35
CA LEU A 350 19.85 -13.22 10.80
C LEU A 350 19.64 -14.16 9.60
N ALA A 351 18.95 -13.69 8.56
CA ALA A 351 18.80 -14.47 7.33
C ALA A 351 20.14 -14.72 6.60
N ALA A 352 21.02 -13.71 6.51
CA ALA A 352 22.36 -13.89 5.95
C ALA A 352 23.18 -14.92 6.76
N ALA A 353 23.18 -14.82 8.09
CA ALA A 353 23.85 -15.77 8.96
C ALA A 353 23.27 -17.19 8.86
N LEU A 354 21.95 -17.32 8.72
CA LEU A 354 21.29 -18.62 8.51
C LEU A 354 21.68 -19.22 7.16
N GLN A 355 21.80 -18.39 6.13
CA GLN A 355 22.21 -18.87 4.82
C GLN A 355 23.67 -19.31 4.79
N GLU A 356 24.59 -18.57 5.40
CA GLU A 356 26.00 -18.98 5.48
C GLU A 356 26.16 -20.36 6.10
N ARG A 357 25.32 -20.69 7.09
CA ARG A 357 25.33 -21.98 7.80
C ARG A 357 24.57 -23.09 7.07
N LEU A 358 23.43 -22.76 6.46
CA LEU A 358 22.45 -23.75 5.96
C LEU A 358 22.30 -23.75 4.43
N GLY A 359 23.06 -22.92 3.71
CA GLY A 359 22.95 -22.75 2.25
C GLY A 359 23.26 -24.00 1.42
N LYS A 360 23.88 -25.02 2.03
CA LYS A 360 24.16 -26.34 1.42
C LYS A 360 22.98 -27.33 1.53
N GLN A 361 21.94 -27.02 2.31
CA GLN A 361 20.80 -27.89 2.55
C GLN A 361 19.48 -27.13 2.34
N PRO A 362 18.94 -27.07 1.11
CA PRO A 362 17.77 -26.25 0.78
C PRO A 362 16.54 -26.57 1.63
N ARG A 363 16.30 -27.85 1.95
CA ARG A 363 15.18 -28.28 2.80
C ARG A 363 15.26 -27.72 4.22
N LEU A 364 16.47 -27.64 4.78
CA LEU A 364 16.72 -27.11 6.12
C LEU A 364 16.77 -25.58 6.11
N PHE A 365 17.28 -24.98 5.04
CA PHE A 365 17.19 -23.54 4.82
C PHE A 365 15.74 -23.06 4.72
N LEU A 366 14.87 -23.79 4.00
CA LEU A 366 13.43 -23.52 3.98
C LEU A 366 12.85 -23.50 5.39
N LEU A 367 13.16 -24.52 6.20
CA LEU A 367 12.71 -24.57 7.60
C LEU A 367 13.26 -23.39 8.40
N ALA A 368 14.53 -23.03 8.21
CA ALA A 368 15.14 -21.91 8.91
C ALA A 368 14.48 -20.56 8.57
N VAL A 369 14.15 -20.32 7.30
CA VAL A 369 13.39 -19.14 6.88
C VAL A 369 11.97 -19.17 7.44
N MET A 370 11.32 -20.34 7.44
CA MET A 370 9.99 -20.50 8.03
C MET A 370 10.01 -20.20 9.54
N MET A 371 10.99 -20.72 10.27
CA MET A 371 11.18 -20.49 11.70
C MET A 371 11.52 -19.02 11.99
N LEU A 372 12.33 -18.39 11.14
CA LEU A 372 12.57 -16.96 11.21
C LEU A 372 11.27 -16.16 11.01
N GLY A 373 10.43 -16.54 10.05
CA GLY A 373 9.09 -15.98 9.84
C GLY A 373 8.15 -16.15 11.03
N LEU A 374 8.15 -17.34 11.63
CA LEU A 374 7.38 -17.64 12.83
C LEU A 374 7.76 -16.69 13.98
N LEU A 375 9.06 -16.60 14.30
CA LEU A 375 9.56 -15.78 15.40
C LEU A 375 9.40 -14.28 15.12
N LEU A 376 9.68 -13.84 13.89
CA LEU A 376 9.57 -12.44 13.52
C LEU A 376 8.11 -11.98 13.52
N SER A 377 7.18 -12.82 13.07
CA SER A 377 5.74 -12.53 13.14
C SER A 377 5.23 -12.46 14.58
N ALA A 378 5.69 -13.37 15.46
CA ALA A 378 5.37 -13.35 16.88
C ALA A 378 5.83 -12.07 17.60
N ALA A 379 6.89 -11.42 17.10
CA ALA A 379 7.46 -10.20 17.67
C ALA A 379 6.96 -8.89 17.01
N ILE A 380 6.65 -8.93 15.71
CA ILE A 380 6.31 -7.73 14.91
C ILE A 380 4.81 -7.73 14.59
N SER A 381 4.41 -8.37 13.48
CA SER A 381 3.03 -8.63 13.12
C SER A 381 2.94 -9.60 11.94
N ASN A 382 1.81 -10.28 11.85
CA ASN A 382 1.46 -11.21 10.77
C ASN A 382 1.49 -10.59 9.37
N VAL A 383 1.29 -9.29 9.23
CA VAL A 383 1.31 -8.57 7.94
C VAL A 383 2.71 -8.04 7.60
N THR A 384 3.44 -7.52 8.59
CA THR A 384 4.73 -6.86 8.35
C THR A 384 5.86 -7.86 8.17
N ALA A 385 5.89 -8.93 8.97
CA ALA A 385 6.97 -9.91 8.94
C ALA A 385 7.15 -10.60 7.57
N PRO A 386 6.08 -11.04 6.86
CA PRO A 386 6.23 -11.60 5.52
C PRO A 386 6.85 -10.62 4.52
N VAL A 387 6.46 -9.35 4.56
CA VAL A 387 6.96 -8.33 3.62
C VAL A 387 8.45 -8.09 3.82
N LEU A 388 8.89 -7.99 5.07
CA LEU A 388 10.31 -7.82 5.41
C LEU A 388 11.13 -9.03 4.96
N LEU A 389 10.66 -10.23 5.28
CA LEU A 389 11.37 -11.46 4.92
C LEU A 389 11.34 -11.73 3.42
N LEU A 390 10.26 -11.34 2.73
CA LEU A 390 10.19 -11.38 1.28
C LEU A 390 11.28 -10.50 0.66
N ALA A 391 11.48 -9.28 1.15
CA ALA A 391 12.55 -8.41 0.67
C ALA A 391 13.95 -9.02 0.89
N VAL A 392 14.12 -9.84 1.93
CA VAL A 392 15.37 -10.55 2.21
C VAL A 392 15.59 -11.73 1.25
N VAL A 393 14.55 -12.50 0.95
CA VAL A 393 14.66 -13.66 0.04
C VAL A 393 14.45 -13.27 -1.42
N GLN A 394 14.04 -12.04 -1.73
CA GLN A 394 13.78 -11.58 -3.10
C GLN A 394 14.99 -11.72 -4.04
N PRO A 395 16.23 -11.34 -3.65
CA PRO A 395 17.41 -11.57 -4.50
C PRO A 395 17.62 -13.05 -4.80
N LEU A 396 17.45 -13.91 -3.80
CA LEU A 396 17.49 -15.36 -3.96
C LEU A 396 16.44 -15.86 -4.96
N LEU A 397 15.21 -15.34 -4.89
CA LEU A 397 14.13 -15.71 -5.80
C LEU A 397 14.38 -15.25 -7.24
N GLN A 398 15.11 -14.16 -7.46
CA GLN A 398 15.43 -13.63 -8.79
C GLN A 398 16.48 -14.45 -9.53
N GLU A 399 17.38 -15.11 -8.79
CA GLU A 399 18.41 -15.99 -9.37
C GLU A 399 17.88 -17.40 -9.65
N LEU A 400 16.73 -17.76 -9.08
CA LEU A 400 16.08 -19.05 -9.29
C LEU A 400 15.21 -19.02 -10.57
N PRO A 401 15.11 -20.14 -11.31
CA PRO A 401 14.23 -20.22 -12.47
C PRO A 401 12.77 -19.97 -12.05
N SER A 402 12.02 -19.28 -12.90
CA SER A 402 10.63 -18.86 -12.64
C SER A 402 9.66 -20.01 -12.35
N ASP A 403 9.96 -21.22 -12.82
CA ASP A 403 9.20 -22.45 -12.55
C ASP A 403 9.74 -23.30 -11.38
N SER A 404 10.66 -22.75 -10.57
CA SER A 404 11.23 -23.45 -9.43
C SER A 404 10.17 -23.86 -8.40
N ARG A 405 10.18 -25.14 -8.04
CA ARG A 405 9.39 -25.72 -6.95
C ARG A 405 9.88 -25.24 -5.60
N PHE A 406 11.19 -25.03 -5.45
CA PHE A 406 11.79 -24.41 -4.28
C PHE A 406 11.28 -22.98 -4.05
N SER A 407 11.26 -22.12 -5.09
CA SER A 407 10.71 -20.75 -4.99
C SER A 407 9.26 -20.74 -4.50
N ARG A 408 8.42 -21.63 -5.05
CA ARG A 408 7.02 -21.78 -4.61
C ARG A 408 6.91 -22.26 -3.16
N ALA A 409 7.72 -23.26 -2.78
CA ALA A 409 7.75 -23.78 -1.42
C ALA A 409 8.23 -22.73 -0.42
N LEU A 410 9.22 -21.90 -0.78
CA LEU A 410 9.73 -20.82 0.06
C LEU A 410 8.69 -19.73 0.30
N LEU A 411 8.01 -19.28 -0.77
CA LEU A 411 6.96 -18.27 -0.67
C LEU A 411 5.75 -18.76 0.15
N LEU A 412 5.29 -19.99 -0.11
CA LEU A 412 4.18 -20.59 0.65
C LEU A 412 4.58 -20.85 2.11
N GLY A 413 5.78 -21.41 2.33
CA GLY A 413 6.31 -21.67 3.66
C GLY A 413 6.39 -20.39 4.50
N LEU A 414 6.90 -19.30 3.91
CA LEU A 414 6.94 -18.00 4.56
C LEU A 414 5.54 -17.46 4.87
N ALA A 415 4.60 -17.58 3.94
CA ALA A 415 3.22 -17.12 4.15
C ALA A 415 2.53 -17.87 5.31
N PHE A 416 2.65 -19.19 5.36
CA PHE A 416 2.06 -20.01 6.41
C PHE A 416 2.76 -19.83 7.76
N SER A 417 4.10 -19.81 7.80
CA SER A 417 4.84 -19.70 9.05
C SER A 417 4.63 -18.34 9.72
N CYS A 418 4.53 -17.25 8.95
CA CYS A 418 4.20 -15.94 9.50
C CYS A 418 2.77 -15.89 10.05
N ASN A 419 1.80 -16.54 9.40
CA ASN A 419 0.43 -16.62 9.95
C ASN A 419 0.39 -17.40 11.28
N LEU A 420 1.07 -18.54 11.35
CA LEU A 420 1.20 -19.33 12.58
C LEU A 420 1.95 -18.55 13.67
N GLY A 421 3.01 -17.83 13.30
CA GLY A 421 3.76 -16.96 14.21
C GLY A 421 2.89 -15.86 14.81
N GLY A 422 1.93 -15.37 14.03
CA GLY A 422 0.94 -14.39 14.46
C GLY A 422 0.04 -14.86 15.60
N MET A 423 -0.03 -16.17 15.87
CA MET A 423 -0.82 -16.74 16.96
C MET A 423 -0.06 -16.79 18.29
N ILE A 424 1.28 -16.82 18.25
CA ILE A 424 2.12 -17.10 19.42
C ILE A 424 1.92 -16.09 20.54
N THR A 425 1.90 -14.80 20.21
CA THR A 425 1.78 -13.74 21.21
C THR A 425 0.45 -12.99 21.06
N PRO A 426 -0.15 -12.52 22.17
CA PRO A 426 -1.34 -11.67 22.10
C PRO A 426 -1.20 -10.41 21.26
N ILE A 427 0.03 -9.91 21.12
CA ILE A 427 0.34 -8.64 20.45
C ILE A 427 0.62 -8.78 18.96
N ALA A 428 0.88 -10.00 18.48
CA ALA A 428 1.27 -10.24 17.09
C ALA A 428 0.10 -10.05 16.10
N SER A 429 -1.14 -10.20 16.58
CA SER A 429 -2.33 -10.13 15.73
C SER A 429 -3.53 -9.55 16.47
N PRO A 430 -4.31 -8.64 15.84
CA PRO A 430 -5.47 -8.01 16.48
C PRO A 430 -6.56 -9.01 16.88
N GLN A 431 -6.66 -10.16 16.21
CA GLN A 431 -7.59 -11.23 16.55
C GLN A 431 -7.31 -11.81 17.94
N ASN A 432 -6.02 -11.92 18.33
CA ASN A 432 -5.64 -12.43 19.65
C ASN A 432 -6.03 -11.43 20.74
N ALA A 433 -5.79 -10.14 20.49
CA ALA A 433 -6.22 -9.04 21.34
C ALA A 433 -7.76 -9.05 21.55
N ILE A 434 -8.54 -9.22 20.49
CA ILE A 434 -10.01 -9.31 20.57
C ILE A 434 -10.43 -10.56 21.36
N ALA A 435 -9.77 -11.70 21.15
CA ALA A 435 -10.05 -12.93 21.89
C ALA A 435 -9.79 -12.78 23.38
N LEU A 436 -8.70 -12.10 23.79
CA LEU A 436 -8.44 -11.80 25.20
C LEU A 436 -9.55 -10.95 25.83
N VAL A 437 -10.00 -9.90 25.13
CA VAL A 437 -11.12 -9.06 25.60
C VAL A 437 -12.39 -9.91 25.76
N ALA A 438 -12.69 -10.76 24.78
CA ALA A 438 -13.87 -11.63 24.83
C ALA A 438 -13.80 -12.65 25.98
N LEU A 439 -12.64 -13.27 26.23
CA LEU A 439 -12.43 -14.20 27.34
C LEU A 439 -12.61 -13.51 28.70
N GLN A 440 -12.10 -12.28 28.83
CA GLN A 440 -12.26 -11.49 30.04
C GLN A 440 -13.73 -11.09 30.27
N GLN A 441 -14.44 -10.69 29.22
CA GLN A 441 -15.82 -10.19 29.32
C GLN A 441 -16.88 -11.29 29.48
N VAL A 442 -16.71 -12.43 28.79
CA VAL A 442 -17.72 -13.50 28.73
C VAL A 442 -17.47 -14.58 29.77
N VAL A 443 -16.21 -15.00 29.92
CA VAL A 443 -15.82 -16.12 30.79
C VAL A 443 -15.32 -15.62 32.15
N GLY A 444 -14.95 -14.33 32.26
CA GLY A 444 -14.33 -13.77 33.46
C GLY A 444 -12.89 -14.26 33.69
N ALA A 445 -12.27 -14.87 32.66
CA ALA A 445 -10.93 -15.43 32.75
C ALA A 445 -9.89 -14.39 32.32
N ASP A 446 -9.05 -13.96 33.27
CA ASP A 446 -7.87 -13.13 32.98
C ASP A 446 -6.71 -14.01 32.48
N VAL A 447 -6.48 -13.98 31.16
CA VAL A 447 -5.41 -14.76 30.52
C VAL A 447 -4.18 -13.88 30.37
N SER A 448 -3.15 -14.17 31.16
CA SER A 448 -1.89 -13.45 31.07
C SER A 448 -1.15 -13.73 29.75
N PHE A 449 -0.30 -12.78 29.35
CA PHE A 449 0.54 -12.89 28.14
C PHE A 449 1.36 -14.20 28.11
N GLY A 450 1.96 -14.57 29.24
CA GLY A 450 2.74 -15.80 29.37
C GLY A 450 1.90 -17.06 29.22
N ARG A 451 0.68 -17.08 29.80
CA ARG A 451 -0.23 -18.23 29.70
C ARG A 451 -0.80 -18.42 28.29
N TRP A 452 -1.06 -17.33 27.58
CA TRP A 452 -1.41 -17.41 26.16
C TRP A 452 -0.27 -18.02 25.35
N SER A 453 0.93 -17.47 25.52
CA SER A 453 2.09 -17.83 24.72
C SER A 453 2.59 -19.25 24.98
N SER A 454 2.41 -19.77 26.22
CA SER A 454 2.77 -21.15 26.55
C SER A 454 1.88 -22.18 25.87
N VAL A 455 0.64 -21.83 25.49
CA VAL A 455 -0.27 -22.69 24.73
C VAL A 455 -0.10 -22.46 23.23
N ALA A 456 -0.14 -21.21 22.78
CA ALA A 456 -0.08 -20.88 21.36
C ALA A 456 1.30 -21.15 20.74
N GLY A 457 2.39 -20.98 21.50
CA GLY A 457 3.76 -21.23 21.06
C GLY A 457 3.98 -22.66 20.54
N PRO A 458 3.73 -23.69 21.37
CA PRO A 458 3.84 -25.09 20.93
C PRO A 458 2.94 -25.43 19.74
N VAL A 459 1.70 -24.93 19.73
CA VAL A 459 0.76 -25.16 18.62
C VAL A 459 1.29 -24.58 17.31
N ALA A 460 1.79 -23.34 17.33
CA ALA A 460 2.35 -22.68 16.15
C ALA A 460 3.64 -23.36 15.67
N LEU A 461 4.48 -23.82 16.59
CA LEU A 461 5.71 -24.56 16.28
C LEU A 461 5.38 -25.89 15.59
N VAL A 462 4.52 -26.71 16.19
CA VAL A 462 4.08 -28.00 15.62
C VAL A 462 3.39 -27.78 14.28
N GLY A 463 2.52 -26.78 14.18
CA GLY A 463 1.88 -26.38 12.93
C GLY A 463 2.90 -26.01 11.85
N THR A 464 3.95 -25.27 12.20
CA THR A 464 4.98 -24.83 11.23
C THR A 464 5.81 -26.01 10.74
N LEU A 465 6.16 -26.94 11.63
CA LEU A 465 6.83 -28.20 11.26
C LEU A 465 5.92 -29.07 10.38
N GLY A 466 4.62 -29.13 10.69
CA GLY A 466 3.63 -29.82 9.88
C GLY A 466 3.49 -29.25 8.47
N VAL A 467 3.43 -27.91 8.35
CA VAL A 467 3.43 -27.23 7.04
C VAL A 467 4.73 -27.48 6.31
N TRP A 468 5.88 -27.41 6.97
CA TRP A 468 7.16 -27.70 6.35
C TRP A 468 7.21 -29.12 5.78
N LEU A 469 6.78 -30.11 6.55
CA LEU A 469 6.67 -31.50 6.09
C LEU A 469 5.69 -31.62 4.90
N LEU A 470 4.54 -30.96 4.97
CA LEU A 470 3.56 -30.95 3.88
C LEU A 470 4.14 -30.36 2.59
N LEU A 471 4.90 -29.26 2.69
CA LEU A 471 5.57 -28.64 1.54
C LEU A 471 6.63 -29.58 0.93
N LEU A 472 7.38 -30.30 1.77
CA LEU A 472 8.33 -31.32 1.30
C LEU A 472 7.62 -32.47 0.57
N LEU A 473 6.48 -32.93 1.08
CA LEU A 473 5.72 -34.05 0.49
C LEU A 473 5.03 -33.67 -0.82
N LEU A 474 4.39 -32.50 -0.87
CA LEU A 474 3.58 -32.06 -2.02
C LEU A 474 4.41 -31.40 -3.13
N LEU A 475 5.31 -30.49 -2.78
CA LEU A 475 6.07 -29.71 -3.77
C LEU A 475 7.40 -30.35 -4.13
N ARG A 476 7.99 -31.16 -3.24
CA ARG A 476 9.32 -31.82 -3.40
C ARG A 476 10.37 -30.85 -3.98
N PRO A 477 10.81 -29.86 -3.19
CA PRO A 477 11.72 -28.82 -3.66
C PRO A 477 13.17 -29.35 -3.76
N ASP A 478 13.41 -30.23 -4.74
CA ASP A 478 14.70 -30.88 -5.03
C ASP A 478 15.42 -30.24 -6.24
N ASP A 479 14.88 -29.16 -6.77
CA ASP A 479 15.31 -28.48 -7.99
C ASP A 479 16.49 -27.52 -7.80
N CYS A 480 16.93 -27.27 -6.56
CA CYS A 480 18.08 -26.42 -6.25
C CYS A 480 19.09 -27.18 -5.40
N ALA A 481 20.31 -27.40 -5.92
CA ALA A 481 21.37 -28.06 -5.17
C ALA A 481 22.17 -27.08 -4.28
N VAL A 482 22.31 -25.82 -4.70
CA VAL A 482 23.06 -24.78 -3.98
C VAL A 482 22.28 -23.47 -4.05
N LEU A 483 22.13 -22.81 -2.89
CA LEU A 483 21.41 -21.54 -2.78
C LEU A 483 22.33 -20.34 -3.06
N PRO A 484 21.97 -19.43 -3.96
CA PRO A 484 22.76 -18.21 -4.20
C PRO A 484 22.74 -17.24 -3.03
N ARG A 485 23.88 -16.57 -2.78
CA ARG A 485 24.12 -15.75 -1.58
C ARG A 485 23.17 -14.55 -1.49
N VAL A 486 22.51 -14.40 -0.35
CA VAL A 486 21.76 -13.20 0.05
C VAL A 486 22.79 -12.10 0.30
N ALA A 487 22.88 -11.16 -0.64
CA ALA A 487 23.73 -9.99 -0.50
C ALA A 487 23.27 -9.16 0.71
N CYS A 488 24.11 -9.02 1.74
CA CYS A 488 23.76 -8.29 2.95
C CYS A 488 24.68 -7.07 3.12
N GLY A 489 24.19 -5.87 2.79
CA GLY A 489 24.87 -4.59 3.01
C GLY A 489 24.66 -4.04 4.43
N ALA A 490 24.73 -4.89 5.46
CA ALA A 490 24.34 -4.50 6.81
C ALA A 490 25.37 -3.55 7.46
N THR A 491 25.01 -2.27 7.58
CA THR A 491 25.78 -1.27 8.36
C THR A 491 25.87 -1.67 9.84
N PRO A 492 26.98 -1.43 10.55
CA PRO A 492 27.15 -1.82 11.95
C PRO A 492 26.08 -1.23 12.88
N LEU A 493 25.77 -1.93 13.99
CA LEU A 493 24.77 -1.47 14.97
C LEU A 493 25.33 -0.26 15.74
N THR A 494 24.79 0.92 15.49
CA THR A 494 25.06 2.13 16.27
C THR A 494 24.54 2.00 17.70
N ARG A 495 25.11 2.79 18.64
CA ARG A 495 24.70 2.77 20.06
C ARG A 495 23.20 3.01 20.26
N THR A 496 22.60 3.90 19.47
CA THR A 496 21.14 4.20 19.50
C THR A 496 20.28 3.03 19.04
N LYS A 497 20.72 2.25 18.03
CA LYS A 497 20.04 1.01 17.59
C LYS A 497 20.08 -0.05 18.69
N LYS A 498 21.24 -0.22 19.36
CA LYS A 498 21.41 -1.17 20.46
C LYS A 498 20.53 -0.82 21.66
N PHE A 499 20.48 0.46 22.04
CA PHE A 499 19.61 0.95 23.12
C PHE A 499 18.13 0.66 22.84
N SER A 500 17.65 1.05 21.65
CA SER A 500 16.24 0.86 21.27
C SER A 500 15.84 -0.61 21.17
N LEU A 501 16.74 -1.46 20.67
CA LEU A 501 16.55 -2.92 20.65
C LEU A 501 16.53 -3.51 22.08
N GLY A 502 17.40 -3.00 22.96
CA GLY A 502 17.40 -3.35 24.38
C GLY A 502 16.10 -2.98 25.07
N ALA A 503 15.55 -1.80 24.79
CA ALA A 503 14.26 -1.37 25.33
C ALA A 503 13.11 -2.30 24.89
N VAL A 504 13.09 -2.70 23.60
CA VAL A 504 12.11 -3.68 23.10
C VAL A 504 12.29 -5.04 23.80
N ALA A 505 13.52 -5.52 23.95
CA ALA A 505 13.79 -6.78 24.63
C ALA A 505 13.34 -6.75 26.10
N VAL A 506 13.62 -5.66 26.82
CA VAL A 506 13.16 -5.46 28.20
C VAL A 506 11.64 -5.43 28.28
N ALA A 507 10.95 -4.73 27.37
CA ALA A 507 9.49 -4.68 27.34
C ALA A 507 8.89 -6.08 27.10
N VAL A 508 9.46 -6.87 26.19
CA VAL A 508 9.02 -8.25 25.94
C VAL A 508 9.25 -9.15 27.16
N LEU A 509 10.39 -9.02 27.84
CA LEU A 509 10.65 -9.75 29.07
C LEU A 509 9.65 -9.37 30.17
N LEU A 510 9.39 -8.08 30.36
CA LEU A 510 8.41 -7.58 31.33
C LEU A 510 6.99 -8.06 31.01
N TRP A 511 6.57 -8.11 29.74
CA TRP A 511 5.28 -8.68 29.36
C TRP A 511 5.17 -10.17 29.72
N GLY A 512 6.25 -10.94 29.53
CA GLY A 512 6.31 -12.35 29.91
C GLY A 512 6.26 -12.58 31.43
N THR A 513 6.93 -11.71 32.20
CA THR A 513 7.07 -11.85 33.66
C THR A 513 6.03 -11.07 34.46
N LEU A 514 5.17 -10.28 33.83
CA LEU A 514 4.12 -9.49 34.52
C LEU A 514 3.12 -10.33 35.32
N SER A 515 3.10 -11.64 35.10
CA SER A 515 2.32 -12.57 35.93
C SER A 515 2.88 -12.72 37.35
N TRP A 516 4.12 -12.26 37.61
CA TRP A 516 4.73 -12.28 38.93
C TRP A 516 4.14 -11.20 39.85
N PRO A 517 3.77 -11.55 41.10
CA PRO A 517 3.12 -10.62 42.04
C PRO A 517 3.78 -9.24 42.22
N PRO A 518 5.11 -9.11 42.40
CA PRO A 518 5.72 -7.79 42.60
C PRO A 518 5.61 -6.89 41.37
N LEU A 519 5.77 -7.46 40.18
CA LEU A 519 5.68 -6.73 38.91
C LEU A 519 4.24 -6.32 38.60
N LYS A 520 3.26 -7.18 38.92
CA LYS A 520 1.84 -6.87 38.79
C LYS A 520 1.43 -5.70 39.70
N GLN A 521 1.97 -5.61 40.91
CA GLN A 521 1.69 -4.48 41.81
C GLN A 521 2.30 -3.16 41.35
N THR A 522 3.49 -3.20 40.72
CA THR A 522 4.17 -1.97 40.26
C THR A 522 3.58 -1.44 38.95
N PHE A 523 3.36 -2.31 37.96
CA PHE A 523 2.95 -1.89 36.62
C PHE A 523 1.46 -2.06 36.34
N GLY A 524 0.76 -2.91 37.09
CA GLY A 524 -0.67 -3.18 36.93
C GLY A 524 -1.01 -3.97 35.67
N ASP A 525 -0.90 -3.32 34.51
CA ASP A 525 -1.35 -3.81 33.21
C ASP A 525 -0.20 -3.81 32.18
N PRO A 526 -0.09 -4.83 31.30
CA PRO A 526 0.96 -4.88 30.27
C PRO A 526 0.95 -3.69 29.31
N ALA A 527 -0.18 -3.02 29.13
CA ALA A 527 -0.29 -1.80 28.35
C ALA A 527 0.57 -0.67 28.92
N VAL A 528 0.73 -0.58 30.25
CA VAL A 528 1.56 0.44 30.92
C VAL A 528 3.03 0.26 30.53
N VAL A 529 3.53 -0.97 30.52
CA VAL A 529 4.87 -1.31 30.03
C VAL A 529 5.03 -0.91 28.56
N GLY A 530 3.99 -1.15 27.75
CA GLY A 530 3.94 -0.75 26.35
C GLY A 530 4.04 0.77 26.16
N VAL A 531 3.32 1.56 26.96
CA VAL A 531 3.42 3.03 26.93
C VAL A 531 4.83 3.48 27.33
N GLY A 532 5.44 2.84 28.32
CA GLY A 532 6.84 3.09 28.69
C GLY A 532 7.82 2.84 27.54
N LEU A 533 7.63 1.75 26.78
CA LEU A 533 8.41 1.47 25.57
C LEU A 533 8.24 2.57 24.51
N MET A 534 7.00 3.03 24.28
CA MET A 534 6.75 4.13 23.35
C MET A 534 7.48 5.40 23.76
N ALA A 535 7.40 5.76 25.05
CA ALA A 535 8.10 6.91 25.60
C ALA A 535 9.62 6.80 25.41
N ALA A 536 10.21 5.62 25.65
CA ALA A 536 11.64 5.39 25.43
C ALA A 536 12.04 5.46 23.95
N ALA A 537 11.24 4.89 23.06
CA ALA A 537 11.54 4.83 21.63
C ALA A 537 11.45 6.20 20.93
N PHE A 538 10.49 7.05 21.33
CA PHE A 538 10.38 8.43 20.84
C PHE A 538 11.29 9.39 21.60
N GLY A 539 11.43 9.24 22.92
CA GLY A 539 12.26 10.09 23.77
C GLY A 539 13.75 9.97 23.50
N SER A 540 14.23 8.80 23.06
CA SER A 540 15.63 8.60 22.63
C SER A 540 15.98 9.23 21.28
N GLY A 541 15.01 9.81 20.57
CA GLY A 541 15.20 10.36 19.22
C GLY A 541 15.45 9.30 18.14
N PHE A 542 15.30 8.01 18.46
CA PHE A 542 15.45 6.93 17.48
C PHE A 542 14.29 6.91 16.47
N LEU A 543 13.08 7.21 16.94
CA LEU A 543 11.91 7.43 16.10
C LEU A 543 11.56 8.92 16.06
N ASN A 544 11.70 9.55 14.89
CA ASN A 544 11.25 10.92 14.66
C ASN A 544 9.72 11.01 14.57
N LYS A 545 9.14 12.21 14.75
CA LYS A 545 7.70 12.47 14.55
C LYS A 545 7.21 12.00 13.16
N ASP A 546 8.05 12.13 12.14
CA ASP A 546 7.78 11.65 10.78
C ASP A 546 7.74 10.13 10.64
N ALA A 547 8.30 9.39 11.61
CA ALA A 547 8.23 7.94 11.64
C ALA A 547 6.79 7.45 11.87
N CYS A 548 5.96 8.21 12.60
CA CYS A 548 4.52 7.97 12.77
C CYS A 548 3.77 8.19 11.43
N GLY A 549 4.11 9.26 10.69
CA GLY A 549 3.56 9.52 9.36
C GLY A 549 4.02 8.55 8.27
N SER A 550 5.27 8.07 8.34
CA SER A 550 5.86 7.10 7.42
C SER A 550 5.45 5.64 7.70
N GLY A 551 4.62 5.39 8.73
CA GLY A 551 3.79 4.18 8.78
C GLY A 551 2.96 4.02 7.51
N ARG A 552 2.63 5.13 6.84
CA ARG A 552 2.02 5.15 5.50
C ARG A 552 2.84 4.43 4.45
N LYS A 553 4.17 4.34 4.46
CA LYS A 553 4.89 3.60 3.40
C LYS A 553 4.75 2.07 3.55
N LEU A 554 4.71 1.55 4.79
CA LEU A 554 4.40 0.13 5.03
C LEU A 554 2.91 -0.17 4.87
N LEU A 555 2.05 0.69 5.42
CA LEU A 555 0.59 0.58 5.29
C LEU A 555 0.13 0.78 3.85
N TYR A 556 0.72 1.70 3.06
CA TYR A 556 0.40 1.84 1.62
C TYR A 556 0.84 0.62 0.84
N SER A 557 1.97 -0.02 1.17
CA SER A 557 2.38 -1.28 0.53
C SER A 557 1.40 -2.41 0.86
N CYS A 558 0.73 -2.38 2.02
CA CYS A 558 -0.37 -3.29 2.36
C CYS A 558 -1.71 -2.89 1.70
N GLU A 559 -2.05 -1.60 1.67
CA GLU A 559 -3.27 -1.03 1.06
C GLU A 559 -3.28 -1.16 -0.47
N THR A 560 -2.11 -1.22 -1.12
CA THR A 560 -2.02 -1.53 -2.56
C THR A 560 -2.26 -3.00 -2.86
N MET A 561 -2.06 -3.90 -1.89
CA MET A 561 -2.40 -5.32 -2.01
C MET A 561 -3.87 -5.62 -1.67
N SER A 562 -4.51 -4.82 -0.80
CA SER A 562 -5.93 -4.98 -0.43
C SER A 562 -6.92 -4.21 -1.31
N ARG A 563 -6.51 -3.78 -2.52
CA ARG A 563 -7.48 -3.33 -3.55
C ARG A 563 -8.14 -4.54 -4.20
N PRO A 564 -9.44 -4.45 -4.52
CA PRO A 564 -10.30 -5.61 -4.65
C PRO A 564 -9.78 -6.59 -5.71
N LEU A 565 -9.63 -7.85 -5.29
CA LEU A 565 -9.86 -9.01 -6.14
C LEU A 565 -11.28 -8.87 -6.73
N THR A 566 -11.38 -8.11 -7.82
CA THR A 566 -12.51 -8.15 -8.77
C THR A 566 -12.41 -9.45 -9.58
N PHE A 567 -12.21 -10.56 -8.87
CA PHE A 567 -12.15 -11.91 -9.42
C PHE A 567 -13.32 -12.79 -8.93
N VAL A 568 -14.07 -12.34 -7.92
CA VAL A 568 -15.26 -13.06 -7.42
C VAL A 568 -16.47 -12.96 -8.39
N GLY A 569 -16.41 -12.09 -9.41
CA GLY A 569 -17.46 -11.95 -10.44
C GLY A 569 -17.28 -12.82 -11.70
N ARG A 570 -16.23 -13.65 -11.80
CA ARG A 570 -16.02 -14.60 -12.91
C ARG A 570 -15.55 -15.96 -12.42
N LEU A 571 -16.21 -16.52 -11.39
CA LEU A 571 -16.33 -17.98 -11.33
C LEU A 571 -17.40 -18.41 -12.35
N GLN A 572 -17.01 -18.47 -13.63
CA GLN A 572 -17.57 -19.52 -14.46
C GLN A 572 -17.03 -20.82 -13.90
N LEU A 573 -17.90 -21.61 -13.28
CA LEU A 573 -17.70 -23.02 -12.98
C LEU A 573 -17.26 -23.73 -14.29
N ALA A 574 -15.96 -23.78 -14.54
CA ALA A 574 -15.39 -24.71 -15.49
C ALA A 574 -15.23 -26.04 -14.75
N PRO A 575 -15.94 -27.12 -15.13
CA PRO A 575 -15.85 -28.39 -14.43
C PRO A 575 -14.47 -29.01 -14.69
N VAL A 576 -13.68 -29.12 -13.62
CA VAL A 576 -12.37 -29.80 -13.54
C VAL A 576 -12.49 -31.32 -13.84
N ALA A 577 -13.69 -31.83 -14.12
CA ALA A 577 -13.93 -33.23 -14.48
C ALA A 577 -13.53 -33.63 -15.91
N LEU A 578 -13.37 -32.68 -16.86
CA LEU A 578 -13.09 -33.05 -18.28
C LEU A 578 -11.60 -33.26 -18.63
N ALA A 579 -10.67 -32.74 -17.83
CA ALA A 579 -9.23 -32.87 -18.12
C ALA A 579 -8.68 -34.28 -17.87
N HIS A 580 -9.33 -35.06 -17.00
CA HIS A 580 -8.94 -36.47 -16.77
C HIS A 580 -9.55 -37.44 -17.79
N ALA A 581 -10.69 -37.09 -18.42
CA ALA A 581 -11.28 -37.89 -19.50
C ALA A 581 -10.49 -37.78 -20.82
N HIS A 582 -9.89 -36.62 -21.10
CA HIS A 582 -9.14 -36.41 -22.34
C HIS A 582 -7.75 -37.07 -22.34
N ARG A 583 -7.11 -37.21 -21.16
CA ARG A 583 -5.82 -37.92 -21.00
C ARG A 583 -5.94 -39.44 -20.97
N ARG A 584 -7.12 -40.00 -20.65
CA ARG A 584 -7.36 -41.46 -20.73
C ARG A 584 -7.73 -41.92 -22.15
N ARG A 585 -8.30 -41.06 -23.01
CA ARG A 585 -8.60 -41.40 -24.42
C ARG A 585 -7.40 -41.40 -25.37
N GLN A 586 -6.26 -40.81 -25.00
CA GLN A 586 -5.05 -40.82 -25.83
C GLN A 586 -4.08 -41.98 -25.55
N ARG A 587 -4.34 -42.81 -24.54
CA ARG A 587 -3.50 -43.99 -24.20
C ARG A 587 -4.09 -45.34 -24.65
N ALA A 588 -5.21 -45.34 -25.36
CA ALA A 588 -5.86 -46.55 -25.85
C ALA A 588 -6.10 -46.49 -27.37
N ARG A 589 -5.06 -46.79 -28.16
CA ARG A 589 -5.22 -47.43 -29.48
C ARG A 589 -4.20 -48.57 -29.59
N PRO A 590 -4.61 -49.77 -30.02
CA PRO A 590 -3.75 -50.94 -30.09
C PRO A 590 -2.83 -50.88 -31.32
N ARG A 591 -1.69 -51.55 -31.18
CA ARG A 591 -0.74 -51.87 -32.26
C ARG A 591 -1.38 -52.86 -33.25
N GLY A 592 -1.21 -52.61 -34.54
CA GLY A 592 -1.55 -53.50 -35.66
C GLY A 592 -1.91 -52.65 -36.87
N ALA A 593 -1.62 -52.96 -38.11
CA ALA A 593 -0.81 -53.98 -38.78
C ALA A 593 -0.64 -53.45 -40.21
N ARG A 594 0.44 -53.84 -40.90
CA ARG A 594 0.66 -53.54 -42.33
C ARG A 594 -0.54 -54.02 -43.16
N LEU A 595 -0.98 -53.27 -44.18
CA LEU A 595 -1.30 -53.78 -45.52
C LEU A 595 -1.76 -52.69 -46.51
N ARG A 596 -0.97 -52.60 -47.59
CA ARG A 596 -1.25 -52.31 -49.01
C ARG A 596 -2.35 -51.32 -49.44
N LEU A 597 -1.88 -50.39 -50.27
CA LEU A 597 -2.59 -49.63 -51.30
C LEU A 597 -3.41 -50.54 -52.23
N ALA A 598 -4.65 -50.15 -52.49
CA ALA A 598 -5.35 -50.42 -53.75
C ALA A 598 -6.30 -49.24 -54.02
N GLN A 599 -6.19 -48.73 -55.25
CA GLN A 599 -7.08 -47.74 -55.87
C GLN A 599 -8.50 -48.31 -55.97
N ASP A 600 -9.51 -47.44 -55.87
CA ASP A 600 -10.53 -47.40 -56.92
C ASP A 600 -11.37 -46.12 -56.84
N ASP A 601 -11.50 -45.49 -58.00
CA ASP A 601 -12.40 -44.40 -58.33
C ASP A 601 -13.85 -44.89 -58.30
N GLY A 602 -14.77 -44.02 -57.86
CA GLY A 602 -16.19 -44.36 -57.85
C GLY A 602 -17.07 -43.17 -57.49
N GLN A 603 -17.54 -42.51 -58.54
CA GLN A 603 -18.59 -41.49 -58.59
C GLN A 603 -19.73 -41.65 -57.57
N VAL A 604 -20.42 -40.54 -57.24
CA VAL A 604 -21.86 -40.30 -57.53
C VAL A 604 -22.52 -39.31 -56.54
N ARG A 605 -22.94 -38.16 -57.12
CA ARG A 605 -24.16 -37.34 -56.91
C ARG A 605 -24.48 -36.67 -55.56
N LEU A 606 -24.54 -35.33 -55.63
CA LEU A 606 -25.52 -34.46 -54.95
C LEU A 606 -26.95 -34.72 -55.47
N PRO A 607 -28.00 -34.56 -54.64
CA PRO A 607 -28.85 -33.35 -54.71
C PRO A 607 -29.34 -32.87 -53.32
N ALA A 608 -29.34 -31.57 -53.01
CA ALA A 608 -30.39 -30.56 -53.23
C ALA A 608 -31.65 -30.65 -52.32
N ALA A 609 -31.76 -29.64 -51.44
CA ALA A 609 -32.90 -28.75 -51.23
C ALA A 609 -34.07 -29.09 -50.26
N ARG A 610 -34.58 -27.98 -49.68
CA ARG A 610 -35.82 -27.71 -48.91
C ARG A 610 -35.66 -27.91 -47.39
N ARG A 611 -35.88 -26.92 -46.52
CA ARG A 611 -36.62 -25.64 -46.56
C ARG A 611 -35.85 -24.54 -45.82
#